data_AF-A0A6H0XJ98-F1
#
_entry.id   AF-A0A6H0XJ98-F1
#
_cell.length_a   1.000
_cell.length_b   1.000
_cell.length_c   1.000
_cell.angle_alpha   90.00
_cell.angle_beta   90.00
_cell.angle_gamma   90.00
#
_symmetry.space_group_name_H-M   'P 1'
#
loop_
_entity.id
_entity.type
_entity.pdbx_description
1 polymer ?
#
loop_
_entity_poly.entity_id
_entity_poly.type
_entity_poly.pdbx_seq_one_letter_code
_entity_poly.pdbx_strand_id
1 'polypeptide(L)'
;MLSTNAAISNTMPHHSQDPSKRKQTFAIPSPFQPASCNLKPLLEQCDPTKVYLFHIDRSHADYKRNIFLVPVLLNGTIGLLLLWRIYAAAPTYWAMILSMIGAQSSANVDITTSTRKQQILLVLRRAALIFLDFLLLRLVGPWPITFFFERPSNPVTWRFKLGFQAQEVIARVSRGWGAEDLLSGTKKGGESPFFKTRINTAVDKETMAKTGYLMMDRSWDLDFQLMLDAHTLLKRKDLTQTDIDCVALAHMESPIGWCEWRWQKPTSSDEELHKTLATLRAEAAASK
;
A
#
# COMPACT_ATOMS: atom_id res chain seq x y z
N MET A 1 -91.76 15.83 -23.92
CA MET A 1 -91.10 17.15 -23.87
C MET A 1 -89.59 16.92 -23.88
N LEU A 2 -88.93 17.40 -24.95
CA LEU A 2 -87.50 17.81 -25.09
C LEU A 2 -86.43 16.96 -24.36
N SER A 3 -85.70 16.10 -25.09
CA SER A 3 -84.31 16.31 -25.60
C SER A 3 -83.24 16.14 -24.52
N THR A 4 -82.29 15.20 -24.59
CA THR A 4 -81.04 15.40 -25.37
C THR A 4 -80.14 14.14 -25.41
N ASN A 5 -79.67 13.85 -26.62
CA ASN A 5 -78.31 13.54 -27.10
C ASN A 5 -77.36 12.52 -26.42
N ALA A 6 -76.88 11.64 -27.31
CA ALA A 6 -75.75 10.74 -27.21
C ALA A 6 -74.37 11.43 -27.25
N ALA A 7 -73.36 10.78 -26.67
CA ALA A 7 -72.00 10.69 -27.22
C ALA A 7 -71.20 9.60 -26.49
N ILE A 8 -70.74 8.60 -27.24
CA ILE A 8 -69.84 7.53 -26.80
C ILE A 8 -68.41 8.07 -26.95
N SER A 9 -67.64 8.08 -25.86
CA SER A 9 -66.23 8.46 -25.82
C SER A 9 -65.35 7.21 -25.83
N ASN A 10 -64.55 7.05 -26.89
CA ASN A 10 -63.45 6.08 -26.97
C ASN A 10 -62.22 6.67 -26.27
N THR A 11 -61.84 6.11 -25.12
CA THR A 11 -60.59 6.40 -24.42
C THR A 11 -59.48 5.47 -24.93
N MET A 12 -58.43 6.06 -25.51
CA MET A 12 -57.18 5.37 -25.85
C MET A 12 -56.32 5.11 -24.61
N PRO A 13 -55.51 4.03 -24.58
CA PRO A 13 -54.67 3.68 -23.44
C PRO A 13 -53.43 4.58 -23.34
N HIS A 14 -53.18 5.03 -22.11
CA HIS A 14 -52.04 5.83 -21.69
C HIS A 14 -50.76 4.99 -21.80
N HIS A 15 -49.88 5.32 -22.76
CA HIS A 15 -48.58 4.69 -22.91
C HIS A 15 -47.69 5.15 -21.74
N SER A 16 -47.48 4.26 -20.76
CA SER A 16 -46.52 4.45 -19.68
C SER A 16 -45.11 4.57 -20.27
N GLN A 17 -44.44 5.68 -19.98
CA GLN A 17 -43.01 5.83 -20.25
C GLN A 17 -42.25 4.95 -19.26
N ASP A 18 -41.62 3.91 -19.79
CA ASP A 18 -40.63 3.07 -19.13
C ASP A 18 -39.46 3.98 -18.66
N PRO A 19 -39.02 3.95 -17.38
CA PRO A 19 -37.89 4.75 -16.92
C PRO A 19 -36.63 4.27 -17.62
N SER A 20 -36.29 4.96 -18.70
CA SER A 20 -35.05 4.82 -19.45
C SER A 20 -33.88 4.65 -18.49
N LYS A 21 -33.19 3.51 -18.59
CA LYS A 21 -31.88 3.26 -17.98
C LYS A 21 -31.05 4.53 -18.08
N ARG A 22 -30.88 5.23 -16.96
CA ARG A 22 -29.94 6.33 -16.83
C ARG A 22 -28.58 5.73 -17.18
N LYS A 23 -28.09 5.96 -18.41
CA LYS A 23 -26.70 5.69 -18.75
C LYS A 23 -25.89 6.50 -17.74
N GLN A 24 -25.37 5.84 -16.71
CA GLN A 24 -24.42 6.46 -15.82
C GLN A 24 -23.26 6.90 -16.69
N THR A 25 -23.14 8.21 -16.92
CA THR A 25 -21.92 8.80 -17.44
C THR A 25 -20.88 8.57 -16.35
N PHE A 26 -20.05 7.55 -16.56
CA PHE A 26 -18.88 7.28 -15.74
C PHE A 26 -17.89 8.43 -15.97
N ALA A 27 -18.12 9.54 -15.28
CA ALA A 27 -17.25 10.71 -15.32
C ALA A 27 -16.10 10.51 -14.33
N ILE A 28 -14.87 10.72 -14.80
CA ILE A 28 -13.68 10.67 -13.95
C ILE A 28 -13.73 11.87 -12.99
N PRO A 29 -13.66 11.66 -11.67
CA PRO A 29 -13.68 12.76 -10.71
C PRO A 29 -12.44 13.64 -10.84
N SER A 30 -12.62 14.96 -10.96
CA SER A 30 -11.53 15.93 -10.86
C SER A 30 -10.77 15.74 -9.53
N PRO A 31 -9.43 15.86 -9.48
CA PRO A 31 -8.52 16.29 -10.55
C PRO A 31 -7.93 15.13 -11.36
N PHE A 32 -8.48 13.92 -11.24
CA PHE A 32 -7.99 12.76 -11.97
C PHE A 32 -8.34 12.83 -13.45
N GLN A 33 -7.51 12.18 -14.26
CA GLN A 33 -7.65 12.00 -15.70
C GLN A 33 -7.36 10.53 -16.05
N PRO A 34 -7.72 10.04 -17.25
CA PRO A 34 -7.32 8.70 -17.67
C PRO A 34 -5.80 8.54 -17.59
N ALA A 35 -5.32 7.41 -17.08
CA ALA A 35 -3.88 7.16 -16.97
C ALA A 35 -3.21 7.14 -18.35
N SER A 36 -2.02 7.72 -18.43
CA SER A 36 -1.22 7.80 -19.64
C SER A 36 -0.85 6.41 -20.16
N CYS A 37 -0.91 6.20 -21.47
CA CYS A 37 -0.63 4.88 -22.07
C CYS A 37 0.79 4.38 -21.80
N ASN A 38 1.76 5.28 -21.61
CA ASN A 38 3.14 4.95 -21.26
C ASN A 38 3.20 4.20 -19.91
N LEU A 39 2.31 4.50 -18.95
CA LEU A 39 2.33 3.87 -17.63
C LEU A 39 1.85 2.42 -17.61
N LYS A 40 1.29 1.92 -18.72
CA LYS A 40 0.69 0.58 -18.80
C LYS A 40 1.57 -0.55 -18.23
N PRO A 41 2.89 -0.65 -18.54
CA PRO A 41 3.73 -1.73 -18.01
C PRO A 41 3.89 -1.71 -16.48
N LEU A 42 3.76 -0.53 -15.87
CA LEU A 42 3.76 -0.38 -14.41
C LEU A 42 2.39 -0.70 -13.81
N LEU A 43 1.32 -0.22 -14.45
CA LEU A 43 -0.06 -0.41 -13.99
C LEU A 43 -0.48 -1.89 -13.93
N GLU A 44 0.11 -2.74 -14.77
CA GLU A 44 -0.10 -4.20 -14.74
C GLU A 44 0.41 -4.87 -13.46
N GLN A 45 1.27 -4.19 -12.69
CA GLN A 45 1.84 -4.68 -11.44
C GLN A 45 1.13 -4.14 -10.21
N CYS A 46 0.30 -3.10 -10.37
CA CYS A 46 -0.40 -2.45 -9.28
C CYS A 46 -1.68 -3.22 -8.90
N ASP A 47 -1.94 -3.37 -7.61
CA ASP A 47 -3.23 -3.81 -7.07
C ASP A 47 -4.31 -2.71 -7.30
N PRO A 48 -5.40 -2.98 -8.06
CA PRO A 48 -6.48 -2.02 -8.32
C PRO A 48 -7.23 -1.52 -7.09
N THR A 49 -7.17 -2.23 -5.96
CA THR A 49 -7.84 -1.81 -4.73
C THR A 49 -7.12 -0.66 -4.01
N LYS A 50 -5.87 -0.39 -4.40
CA LYS A 50 -4.98 0.56 -3.74
C LYS A 50 -4.83 1.87 -4.50
N VAL A 51 -4.34 2.88 -3.79
CA VAL A 51 -3.90 4.15 -4.35
C VAL A 51 -2.39 4.21 -4.25
N TYR A 52 -1.74 4.66 -5.32
CA TYR A 52 -0.29 4.78 -5.40
C TYR A 52 0.15 6.22 -5.59
N LEU A 53 1.28 6.60 -5.00
CA LEU A 53 2.00 7.84 -5.31
C LEU A 53 3.41 7.51 -5.78
N PHE A 54 3.77 7.99 -6.95
CA PHE A 54 5.10 7.86 -7.50
C PHE A 54 5.78 9.22 -7.59
N HIS A 55 7.06 9.25 -7.21
CA HIS A 55 7.92 10.40 -7.41
C HIS A 55 9.39 9.98 -7.43
N ILE A 56 10.24 10.89 -7.87
CA ILE A 56 11.69 10.70 -7.85
C ILE A 56 12.29 11.42 -6.63
N ASP A 57 12.83 10.63 -5.69
CA ASP A 57 13.60 11.12 -4.55
C ASP A 57 15.02 11.46 -5.01
N ARG A 58 15.30 12.77 -4.98
CA ARG A 58 16.56 13.39 -5.43
C ARG A 58 17.55 13.66 -4.29
N SER A 59 17.31 13.09 -3.11
CA SER A 59 18.20 13.26 -1.95
C SER A 59 19.55 12.58 -2.19
N HIS A 60 20.61 13.09 -1.54
CA HIS A 60 21.95 12.52 -1.64
C HIS A 60 22.00 11.07 -1.13
N ALA A 61 22.77 10.23 -1.82
CA ALA A 61 22.89 8.80 -1.52
C ALA A 61 23.41 8.53 -0.09
N ASP A 62 24.36 9.34 0.39
CA ASP A 62 24.90 9.20 1.76
C ASP A 62 23.85 9.51 2.82
N TYR A 63 23.01 10.52 2.58
CA TYR A 63 21.90 10.85 3.47
C TYR A 63 20.89 9.68 3.56
N LYS A 64 20.54 9.10 2.42
CA LYS A 64 19.68 7.90 2.35
C LYS A 64 20.30 6.71 3.09
N ARG A 65 21.61 6.50 2.95
CA ARG A 65 22.35 5.43 3.65
C ARG A 65 22.30 5.60 5.16
N ASN A 66 22.57 6.81 5.65
CA ASN A 66 22.58 7.09 7.09
C ASN A 66 21.19 6.89 7.70
N ILE A 67 20.13 7.35 7.01
CA ILE A 67 18.75 7.12 7.43
C ILE A 67 18.43 5.62 7.47
N PHE A 68 18.83 4.87 6.45
CA PHE A 68 18.54 3.45 6.37
C PHE A 68 19.33 2.60 7.37
N LEU A 69 20.49 3.08 7.85
CA LEU A 69 21.29 2.36 8.85
C LEU A 69 20.56 2.24 10.18
N VAL A 70 19.81 3.27 10.59
CA VAL A 70 19.05 3.29 11.85
C VAL A 70 18.08 2.10 11.98
N PRO A 71 17.12 1.87 11.05
CA PRO A 71 16.22 0.73 11.13
C PRO A 71 16.93 -0.62 10.95
N VAL A 72 18.04 -0.69 10.20
CA VAL A 72 18.84 -1.93 10.09
C VAL A 72 19.41 -2.32 11.45
N LEU A 73 20.05 -1.38 12.15
CA LEU A 73 20.62 -1.63 13.48
C LEU A 73 19.52 -1.94 14.50
N LEU A 74 18.41 -1.20 14.47
CA LEU A 74 17.29 -1.43 15.38
C LEU A 74 16.67 -2.82 15.19
N ASN A 75 16.28 -3.17 13.96
CA ASN A 75 15.67 -4.47 13.67
C ASN A 75 16.66 -5.61 13.86
N GLY A 76 17.94 -5.42 13.51
CA GLY A 76 19.00 -6.39 13.78
C GLY A 76 19.15 -6.66 15.29
N THR A 77 19.19 -5.60 16.10
CA THR A 77 19.30 -5.72 17.56
C THR A 77 18.07 -6.42 18.15
N ILE A 78 16.86 -6.02 17.75
CA ILE A 78 15.62 -6.66 18.19
C ILE A 78 15.62 -8.15 17.80
N GLY A 79 15.98 -8.47 16.55
CA GLY A 79 16.07 -9.84 16.06
C GLY A 79 17.05 -10.69 16.89
N LEU A 80 18.25 -10.16 17.18
CA LEU A 80 19.24 -10.84 18.01
C LEU A 80 18.75 -11.07 19.44
N LEU A 81 18.08 -10.08 20.05
CA LEU A 81 17.51 -10.22 21.40
C LEU A 81 16.39 -11.27 21.43
N LEU A 82 15.55 -11.34 20.40
CA LEU A 82 14.51 -12.36 20.29
C LEU A 82 15.11 -13.77 20.12
N LEU A 83 16.13 -13.92 19.28
CA LEU A 83 16.85 -15.19 19.12
C LEU A 83 17.53 -15.62 20.42
N TRP A 84 18.19 -14.69 21.10
CA TRP A 84 18.78 -14.94 22.41
C TRP A 84 17.72 -15.34 23.44
N ARG A 85 16.55 -14.68 23.45
CA ARG A 85 15.43 -15.03 24.34
C ARG A 85 14.92 -16.44 24.07
N ILE A 86 14.73 -16.82 22.81
CA ILE A 86 14.33 -18.18 22.42
C ILE A 86 15.37 -19.19 22.90
N TYR A 87 16.66 -18.93 22.65
CA TYR A 87 17.75 -19.80 23.09
C TYR A 87 17.78 -19.96 24.62
N ALA A 88 17.67 -18.86 25.36
CA ALA A 88 17.70 -18.87 26.83
C ALA A 88 16.46 -19.54 27.44
N ALA A 89 15.29 -19.40 26.81
CA ALA A 89 14.06 -19.99 27.30
C ALA A 89 13.90 -21.47 26.89
N ALA A 90 14.54 -21.91 25.80
CA ALA A 90 14.39 -23.25 25.24
C ALA A 90 14.60 -24.39 26.28
N PRO A 91 15.63 -24.38 27.16
CA PRO A 91 15.77 -25.41 28.18
C PRO A 91 14.59 -25.48 29.16
N THR A 92 14.01 -24.32 29.50
CA THR A 92 12.86 -24.23 30.41
C THR A 92 11.62 -24.83 29.77
N TYR A 93 11.36 -24.50 28.50
CA TYR A 93 10.26 -25.09 27.73
C TYR A 93 10.44 -26.59 27.51
N TRP A 94 11.67 -27.03 27.22
CA TRP A 94 12.00 -28.44 27.06
C TRP A 94 11.73 -29.23 28.34
N ALA A 95 12.16 -28.73 29.50
CA ALA A 95 11.87 -29.35 30.79
C ALA A 95 10.35 -29.43 31.05
N MET A 96 9.59 -28.38 30.72
CA MET A 96 8.12 -28.42 30.84
C MET A 96 7.48 -29.49 29.95
N ILE A 97 7.95 -29.65 28.70
CA ILE A 97 7.48 -30.70 27.79
C ILE A 97 7.82 -32.09 28.34
N LEU A 98 9.06 -32.31 28.82
CA LEU A 98 9.48 -33.57 29.45
C LEU A 98 8.60 -33.93 30.65
N SER A 99 8.32 -32.96 31.52
CA SER A 99 7.42 -33.15 32.66
C SER A 99 5.99 -33.51 32.22
N MET A 100 5.49 -32.98 31.10
CA MET A 100 4.15 -33.30 30.58
C MET A 100 4.02 -34.73 30.06
N ILE A 101 5.09 -35.28 29.46
CA ILE A 101 5.12 -36.67 28.96
C ILE A 101 5.50 -37.69 30.04
N GLY A 102 5.62 -37.26 31.30
CA GLY A 102 5.93 -38.13 32.44
C GLY A 102 7.41 -38.43 32.66
N ALA A 103 8.32 -37.80 31.89
CA ALA A 103 9.75 -37.91 32.15
C ALA A 103 10.16 -37.07 33.37
N GLN A 104 11.22 -37.50 34.05
CA GLN A 104 11.81 -36.73 35.15
C GLN A 104 12.60 -35.55 34.58
N SER A 105 12.34 -34.37 35.12
CA SER A 105 12.94 -33.09 34.69
C SER A 105 12.94 -32.10 35.84
N SER A 106 13.66 -30.99 35.67
CA SER A 106 13.64 -29.86 36.61
C SER A 106 12.27 -29.18 36.73
N ALA A 107 11.32 -29.50 35.85
CA ALA A 107 9.96 -28.95 35.87
C ALA A 107 8.94 -29.84 36.62
N ASN A 108 9.32 -31.04 37.07
CA ASN A 108 8.43 -31.88 37.86
C ASN A 108 8.15 -31.25 39.23
N VAL A 109 6.94 -31.47 39.75
CA VAL A 109 6.50 -30.92 41.04
C VAL A 109 6.11 -32.09 41.94
N ASP A 110 6.75 -32.20 43.09
CA ASP A 110 6.34 -33.17 44.09
C ASP A 110 5.08 -32.69 44.80
N ILE A 111 3.95 -33.31 44.47
CA ILE A 111 2.63 -32.97 44.99
C ILE A 111 2.52 -33.33 46.48
N THR A 112 3.33 -34.27 46.97
CA THR A 112 3.27 -34.77 48.35
C THR A 112 3.99 -33.86 49.34
N THR A 113 5.05 -33.18 48.90
CA THR A 113 5.85 -32.28 49.75
C THR A 113 5.54 -30.80 49.53
N SER A 114 4.89 -30.43 48.43
CA SER A 114 4.56 -29.02 48.12
C SER A 114 3.20 -28.58 48.66
N THR A 115 3.13 -27.35 49.18
CA THR A 115 1.88 -26.73 49.64
C THR A 115 1.02 -26.29 48.45
N ARG A 116 -0.32 -26.31 48.58
CA ARG A 116 -1.27 -25.78 47.57
C ARG A 116 -0.92 -24.38 47.05
N LYS A 117 -0.50 -23.48 47.96
CA LYS A 117 -0.04 -22.13 47.59
C LYS A 117 1.18 -22.15 46.67
N GLN A 118 2.15 -23.04 46.93
CA GLN A 118 3.35 -23.19 46.11
C GLN A 118 3.01 -23.76 44.73
N GLN A 119 2.10 -24.73 44.68
CA GLN A 119 1.60 -25.32 43.43
C GLN A 119 0.91 -24.26 42.56
N ILE A 120 -0.02 -23.48 43.13
CA ILE A 120 -0.71 -22.39 42.41
C ILE A 120 0.29 -21.34 41.93
N LEU A 121 1.20 -20.89 42.79
CA LEU A 121 2.19 -19.88 42.43
C LEU A 121 3.11 -20.35 41.30
N LEU A 122 3.51 -21.62 41.33
CA LEU A 122 4.33 -22.21 40.27
C LEU A 122 3.59 -22.25 38.93
N VAL A 123 2.32 -22.67 38.93
CA VAL A 123 1.47 -22.66 37.73
C VAL A 123 1.33 -21.24 37.19
N LEU A 124 1.04 -20.27 38.05
CA LEU A 124 0.92 -18.86 37.64
C LEU A 124 2.23 -18.31 37.06
N ARG A 125 3.39 -18.62 37.66
CA ARG A 125 4.70 -18.20 37.12
C ARG A 125 4.97 -18.80 35.74
N ARG A 126 4.67 -20.09 35.54
CA ARG A 126 4.82 -20.76 34.24
C ARG A 126 3.88 -20.17 33.20
N ALA A 127 2.61 -19.98 33.56
CA ALA A 127 1.63 -19.36 32.68
C ALA A 127 2.03 -17.92 32.30
N ALA A 128 2.49 -17.13 33.26
CA ALA A 128 2.96 -15.77 33.01
C ALA A 128 4.18 -15.74 32.08
N LEU A 129 5.16 -16.62 32.28
CA LEU A 129 6.33 -16.75 31.40
C LEU A 129 5.88 -17.08 29.97
N ILE A 130 5.04 -18.09 29.79
CA ILE A 130 4.52 -18.51 28.49
C ILE A 130 3.75 -17.37 27.81
N PHE A 131 2.89 -16.69 28.56
CA PHE A 131 2.09 -15.57 28.07
C PHE A 131 2.95 -14.39 27.64
N LEU A 132 3.96 -14.02 28.43
CA LEU A 132 4.87 -12.92 28.11
C LEU A 132 5.70 -13.22 26.86
N ASP A 133 6.25 -14.44 26.75
CA ASP A 133 7.00 -14.86 25.56
C ASP A 133 6.09 -14.90 24.31
N PHE A 134 4.85 -15.34 24.47
CA PHE A 134 3.85 -15.26 23.40
C PHE A 134 3.59 -13.82 22.96
N LEU A 135 3.34 -12.89 23.89
CA LEU A 135 3.13 -11.48 23.56
C LEU A 135 4.36 -10.87 22.88
N LEU A 136 5.56 -11.16 23.40
CA LEU A 136 6.82 -10.68 22.85
C LEU A 136 6.98 -11.12 21.39
N LEU A 137 6.83 -12.42 21.11
CA LEU A 137 6.98 -12.96 19.76
C LEU A 137 5.84 -12.50 18.84
N ARG A 138 4.61 -12.35 19.35
CA ARG A 138 3.45 -11.97 18.54
C ARG A 138 3.43 -10.49 18.17
N LEU A 139 3.91 -9.61 19.05
CA LEU A 139 3.86 -8.16 18.87
C LEU A 139 5.16 -7.60 18.31
N VAL A 140 6.31 -8.05 18.84
CA VAL A 140 7.64 -7.54 18.45
C VAL A 140 8.27 -8.40 17.36
N GLY A 141 8.03 -9.72 17.38
CA GLY A 141 8.58 -10.66 16.40
C GLY A 141 8.34 -10.31 14.93
N PRO A 142 7.16 -9.79 14.52
CA PRO A 142 6.94 -9.43 13.13
C PRO A 142 7.89 -8.35 12.61
N TRP A 143 8.37 -7.42 13.44
CA TRP A 143 9.15 -6.26 12.96
C TRP A 143 10.46 -6.64 12.26
N PRO A 144 11.38 -7.42 12.87
CA PRO A 144 12.56 -7.87 12.16
C PRO A 144 12.21 -8.82 11.01
N ILE A 145 11.18 -9.65 11.17
CA ILE A 145 10.79 -10.61 10.12
C ILE A 145 10.34 -9.87 8.86
N THR A 146 9.47 -8.87 8.99
CA THR A 146 9.01 -8.11 7.82
C THR A 146 10.14 -7.28 7.23
N PHE A 147 10.95 -6.63 8.08
CA PHE A 147 12.07 -5.81 7.64
C PHE A 147 13.12 -6.57 6.82
N PHE A 148 13.45 -7.81 7.18
CA PHE A 148 14.49 -8.61 6.51
C PHE A 148 13.94 -9.64 5.51
N PHE A 149 12.71 -10.13 5.70
CA PHE A 149 12.20 -11.33 5.02
C PHE A 149 10.79 -11.21 4.46
N GLU A 150 10.15 -10.02 4.51
CA GLU A 150 8.85 -9.82 3.85
C GLU A 150 8.91 -10.11 2.35
N ARG A 151 7.79 -10.61 1.83
CA ARG A 151 7.56 -10.94 0.42
C ARG A 151 6.45 -10.03 -0.12
N PRO A 152 6.48 -9.66 -1.42
CA PRO A 152 7.45 -10.09 -2.44
C PRO A 152 8.84 -9.47 -2.32
N SER A 153 8.94 -8.30 -1.68
CA SER A 153 10.22 -7.63 -1.39
C SER A 153 10.14 -6.96 -0.03
N ASN A 154 11.31 -6.64 0.53
CA ASN A 154 11.46 -6.01 1.83
C ASN A 154 12.52 -4.89 1.76
N PRO A 155 12.60 -4.02 2.78
CA PRO A 155 13.52 -2.88 2.78
C PRO A 155 14.97 -3.27 2.47
N VAL A 156 15.42 -4.41 3.01
CA VAL A 156 16.80 -4.89 2.86
C VAL A 156 17.05 -5.43 1.45
N THR A 157 16.12 -6.22 0.92
CA THR A 157 16.19 -6.72 -0.47
C THR A 157 16.18 -5.57 -1.48
N TRP A 158 15.37 -4.53 -1.25
CA TRP A 158 15.39 -3.32 -2.06
C TRP A 158 16.78 -2.68 -2.09
N ARG A 159 17.39 -2.47 -0.91
CA ARG A 159 18.73 -1.89 -0.82
C ARG A 159 19.83 -2.79 -1.37
N PHE A 160 19.73 -4.11 -1.23
CA PHE A 160 20.69 -5.02 -1.85
C PHE A 160 20.61 -5.01 -3.39
N LYS A 161 19.40 -4.93 -3.96
CA LYS A 161 19.22 -4.97 -5.42
C LYS A 161 19.49 -3.62 -6.10
N LEU A 162 19.03 -2.51 -5.51
CA LEU A 162 19.13 -1.18 -6.12
C LEU A 162 20.34 -0.37 -5.62
N GLY A 163 20.74 -0.60 -4.37
CA GLY A 163 21.72 0.25 -3.66
C GLY A 163 21.12 1.58 -3.21
N PHE A 164 21.98 2.59 -3.14
CA PHE A 164 21.62 3.97 -2.84
C PHE A 164 21.97 4.84 -4.05
N GLN A 165 20.95 5.37 -4.73
CA GLN A 165 21.09 6.20 -5.92
C GLN A 165 20.73 7.66 -5.60
N ALA A 166 21.31 8.59 -6.34
CA ALA A 166 20.97 10.01 -6.22
C ALA A 166 19.51 10.29 -6.66
N GLN A 167 19.02 9.54 -7.64
CA GLN A 167 17.63 9.58 -8.11
C GLN A 167 17.02 8.20 -7.92
N GLU A 168 16.03 8.10 -7.03
CA GLU A 168 15.33 6.84 -6.76
C GLU A 168 13.83 7.03 -7.00
N VAL A 169 13.22 6.15 -7.78
CA VAL A 169 11.76 6.04 -7.84
C VAL A 169 11.24 5.55 -6.50
N ILE A 170 10.36 6.33 -5.90
CA ILE A 170 9.64 5.97 -4.68
C ILE A 170 8.19 5.70 -5.04
N ALA A 171 7.73 4.48 -4.75
CA ALA A 171 6.34 4.07 -4.89
C ALA A 171 5.72 3.94 -3.50
N ARG A 172 4.81 4.85 -3.16
CA ARG A 172 4.01 4.78 -1.94
C ARG A 172 2.67 4.13 -2.25
N VAL A 173 2.19 3.28 -1.36
CA VAL A 173 0.91 2.56 -1.48
C VAL A 173 0.02 2.87 -0.29
N SER A 174 -1.29 2.98 -0.52
CA SER A 174 -2.27 3.29 0.51
C SER A 174 -2.40 2.19 1.58
N ARG A 175 -2.39 2.59 2.85
CA ARG A 175 -2.46 1.70 4.02
C ARG A 175 -3.75 1.90 4.80
N GLY A 176 -4.59 0.87 4.83
CA GLY A 176 -5.87 0.89 5.55
C GLY A 176 -6.97 1.74 4.89
N TRP A 177 -6.76 2.13 3.62
CA TRP A 177 -7.73 2.78 2.73
C TRP A 177 -7.35 2.47 1.28
N GLY A 178 -8.26 2.72 0.32
CA GLY A 178 -8.09 2.29 -1.06
C GLY A 178 -8.74 3.19 -2.11
N ALA A 179 -8.76 2.68 -3.34
CA ALA A 179 -9.29 3.38 -4.50
C ALA A 179 -10.80 3.66 -4.37
N GLU A 180 -11.55 2.74 -3.74
CA GLU A 180 -12.98 2.90 -3.47
C GLU A 180 -13.24 4.11 -2.56
N ASP A 181 -12.48 4.28 -1.47
CA ASP A 181 -12.60 5.41 -0.54
C ASP A 181 -12.36 6.77 -1.22
N LEU A 182 -11.56 6.78 -2.29
CA LEU A 182 -11.15 7.98 -3.01
C LEU A 182 -12.09 8.34 -4.16
N LEU A 183 -12.56 7.34 -4.90
CA LEU A 183 -13.25 7.51 -6.20
C LEU A 183 -14.71 7.08 -6.17
N SER A 184 -15.20 6.49 -5.08
CA SER A 184 -16.60 6.12 -4.86
C SER A 184 -17.32 7.07 -3.90
N GLY A 185 -18.66 7.00 -3.86
CA GLY A 185 -19.50 7.84 -2.99
C GLY A 185 -19.89 9.21 -3.56
N THR A 186 -20.39 10.11 -2.70
CA THR A 186 -20.91 11.43 -3.10
C THR A 186 -19.81 12.47 -3.32
N LYS A 187 -18.74 12.43 -2.51
CA LYS A 187 -17.57 13.32 -2.63
C LYS A 187 -16.38 12.51 -3.13
N LYS A 188 -16.06 12.67 -4.41
CA LYS A 188 -15.05 11.85 -5.11
C LYS A 188 -13.85 12.70 -5.53
N GLY A 189 -12.72 12.06 -5.79
CA GLY A 189 -11.52 12.73 -6.29
C GLY A 189 -11.07 13.85 -5.34
N GLY A 190 -10.84 15.04 -5.87
CA GLY A 190 -10.39 16.24 -5.14
C GLY A 190 -11.32 16.70 -4.02
N GLU A 191 -12.60 16.34 -4.10
CA GLU A 191 -13.58 16.65 -3.06
C GLU A 191 -13.60 15.61 -1.92
N SER A 192 -13.00 14.43 -2.14
CA SER A 192 -12.92 13.37 -1.14
C SER A 192 -12.09 13.83 0.06
N PRO A 193 -12.53 13.53 1.31
CA PRO A 193 -11.70 13.73 2.49
C PRO A 193 -10.35 13.01 2.39
N PHE A 194 -10.29 11.85 1.74
CA PHE A 194 -9.06 11.09 1.55
C PHE A 194 -8.07 11.83 0.66
N PHE A 195 -8.55 12.48 -0.40
CA PHE A 195 -7.70 13.32 -1.23
C PHE A 195 -7.10 14.48 -0.43
N LYS A 196 -7.94 15.22 0.29
CA LYS A 196 -7.49 16.41 1.04
C LYS A 196 -6.57 16.08 2.21
N THR A 197 -6.81 14.98 2.91
CA THR A 197 -6.10 14.64 4.15
C THR A 197 -4.98 13.64 3.97
N ARG A 198 -5.03 12.77 2.95
CA ARG A 198 -4.02 11.73 2.69
C ARG A 198 -3.15 12.06 1.50
N ILE A 199 -3.74 12.44 0.37
CA ILE A 199 -2.99 12.70 -0.86
C ILE A 199 -2.31 14.07 -0.78
N ASN A 200 -3.04 15.16 -0.56
CA ASN A 200 -2.47 16.51 -0.50
C ASN A 200 -1.39 16.63 0.58
N THR A 201 -1.62 16.05 1.76
CA THR A 201 -0.63 16.02 2.84
C THR A 201 0.61 15.21 2.47
N ALA A 202 0.48 14.15 1.66
CA ALA A 202 1.62 13.33 1.27
C ALA A 202 2.46 13.94 0.15
N VAL A 203 1.91 14.89 -0.61
CA VAL A 203 2.60 15.58 -1.71
C VAL A 203 2.96 17.03 -1.37
N ASP A 204 2.77 17.43 -0.11
CA ASP A 204 3.15 18.75 0.37
C ASP A 204 4.68 18.92 0.34
N LYS A 205 5.13 20.18 0.31
CA LYS A 205 6.56 20.48 0.16
C LYS A 205 7.40 19.93 1.31
N GLU A 206 6.85 19.92 2.53
CA GLU A 206 7.57 19.44 3.71
C GLU A 206 7.75 17.93 3.68
N THR A 207 6.73 17.16 3.32
CA THR A 207 6.85 15.71 3.17
C THR A 207 7.75 15.35 1.99
N MET A 208 7.61 16.05 0.86
CA MET A 208 8.42 15.79 -0.34
C MET A 208 9.91 16.15 -0.17
N ALA A 209 10.28 16.91 0.86
CA ALA A 209 11.69 17.17 1.21
C ALA A 209 12.36 15.99 1.94
N LYS A 210 11.59 15.01 2.43
CA LYS A 210 12.11 13.82 3.11
C LYS A 210 12.59 12.80 2.09
N THR A 211 13.48 11.89 2.48
CA THR A 211 13.80 10.71 1.65
C THR A 211 12.61 9.75 1.63
N GLY A 212 12.48 8.94 0.58
CA GLY A 212 11.38 7.98 0.43
C GLY A 212 11.13 7.10 1.66
N TYR A 213 12.21 6.62 2.32
CA TYR A 213 12.08 5.77 3.51
C TYR A 213 11.40 6.48 4.71
N LEU A 214 11.55 7.80 4.83
CA LEU A 214 10.93 8.60 5.89
C LEU A 214 9.49 9.04 5.55
N MET A 215 8.98 8.65 4.38
CA MET A 215 7.61 8.99 3.95
C MET A 215 6.58 7.92 4.31
N MET A 216 6.98 6.83 4.99
CA MET A 216 6.06 5.85 5.53
C MET A 216 5.35 6.41 6.77
N ASP A 217 4.04 6.24 6.84
CA ASP A 217 3.23 6.69 7.97
C ASP A 217 2.00 5.78 8.19
N ARG A 218 0.98 6.29 8.88
CA ARG A 218 -0.26 5.55 9.15
C ARG A 218 -1.08 5.28 7.89
N SER A 219 -0.90 6.08 6.84
CA SER A 219 -1.70 6.10 5.62
C SER A 219 -0.95 5.64 4.39
N TRP A 220 0.38 5.67 4.43
CA TRP A 220 1.24 5.34 3.32
C TRP A 220 2.30 4.34 3.76
N ASP A 221 2.46 3.29 2.98
CA ASP A 221 3.59 2.37 3.05
C ASP A 221 4.44 2.49 1.78
N LEU A 222 5.60 1.85 1.77
CA LEU A 222 6.42 1.71 0.56
C LEU A 222 6.21 0.35 -0.08
N ASP A 223 5.96 0.35 -1.38
CA ASP A 223 5.94 -0.89 -2.15
C ASP A 223 7.34 -1.16 -2.73
N PHE A 224 8.15 -1.90 -1.95
CA PHE A 224 9.53 -2.20 -2.31
C PHE A 224 9.66 -2.99 -3.62
N GLN A 225 8.66 -3.81 -3.97
CA GLN A 225 8.72 -4.59 -5.20
C GLN A 225 8.41 -3.69 -6.39
N LEU A 226 7.35 -2.90 -6.31
CA LEU A 226 6.97 -1.95 -7.35
C LEU A 226 8.05 -0.88 -7.57
N MET A 227 8.76 -0.47 -6.52
CA MET A 227 9.95 0.38 -6.65
C MET A 227 11.06 -0.28 -7.47
N LEU A 228 11.37 -1.56 -7.23
CA LEU A 228 12.39 -2.28 -8.00
C LEU A 228 11.96 -2.48 -9.45
N ASP A 229 10.69 -2.78 -9.67
CA ASP A 229 10.16 -3.00 -11.00
C ASP A 229 10.09 -1.70 -11.81
N ALA A 230 9.71 -0.58 -11.18
CA ALA A 230 9.78 0.73 -11.81
C ALA A 230 11.20 1.09 -12.26
N HIS A 231 12.23 0.84 -11.42
CA HIS A 231 13.62 1.03 -11.84
C HIS A 231 14.03 0.09 -12.98
N THR A 232 13.50 -1.14 -13.00
CA THR A 232 13.75 -2.09 -14.08
C THR A 232 13.14 -1.59 -15.40
N LEU A 233 11.92 -1.07 -15.37
CA LEU A 233 11.23 -0.48 -16.53
C LEU A 233 11.97 0.78 -17.04
N LEU A 234 12.44 1.64 -16.13
CA LEU A 234 13.28 2.79 -16.50
C LEU A 234 14.59 2.35 -17.17
N LYS A 235 15.25 1.31 -16.62
CA LYS A 235 16.49 0.77 -17.19
C LYS A 235 16.27 0.16 -18.58
N ARG A 236 15.11 -0.45 -18.82
CA ARG A 236 14.71 -1.01 -20.12
C ARG A 236 14.23 0.05 -21.11
N LYS A 237 14.01 1.30 -20.66
CA LYS A 237 13.44 2.40 -21.42
C LYS A 237 11.98 2.16 -21.84
N ASP A 238 11.29 1.27 -21.14
CA ASP A 238 9.84 1.07 -21.28
C ASP A 238 9.06 2.23 -20.64
N LEU A 239 9.71 2.94 -19.70
CA LEU A 239 9.23 4.16 -19.05
C LEU A 239 10.32 5.22 -19.04
N THR A 240 9.92 6.49 -19.03
CA THR A 240 10.80 7.60 -18.74
C THR A 240 10.58 8.12 -17.32
N GLN A 241 11.57 8.84 -16.78
CA GLN A 241 11.45 9.47 -15.47
C GLN A 241 10.28 10.46 -15.41
N THR A 242 10.03 11.21 -16.49
CA THR A 242 8.94 12.18 -16.56
C THR A 242 7.57 11.52 -16.55
N ASP A 243 7.45 10.31 -17.11
CA ASP A 243 6.19 9.56 -17.07
C ASP A 243 5.76 9.24 -15.63
N ILE A 244 6.72 8.92 -14.74
CA ILE A 244 6.44 8.39 -13.40
C ILE A 244 6.66 9.41 -12.26
N ASP A 245 7.26 10.56 -12.55
CA ASP A 245 7.48 11.58 -11.53
C ASP A 245 6.19 12.34 -11.20
N CYS A 246 5.99 12.58 -9.92
CA CYS A 246 4.89 13.35 -9.36
C CYS A 246 3.49 12.93 -9.82
N VAL A 247 3.21 11.62 -9.80
CA VAL A 247 1.93 11.05 -10.23
C VAL A 247 1.24 10.22 -9.14
N ALA A 248 -0.06 10.44 -8.97
CA ALA A 248 -0.94 9.65 -8.14
C ALA A 248 -1.82 8.76 -9.01
N LEU A 249 -1.93 7.47 -8.68
CA LEU A 249 -2.67 6.48 -9.45
C LEU A 249 -3.75 5.84 -8.58
N ALA A 250 -4.94 5.71 -9.14
CA ALA A 250 -6.06 5.02 -8.51
C ALA A 250 -6.94 4.39 -9.59
N HIS A 251 -7.53 3.23 -9.29
CA HIS A 251 -8.31 2.48 -10.26
C HIS A 251 -9.82 2.71 -10.06
N MET A 252 -10.54 2.91 -11.16
CA MET A 252 -12.00 2.90 -11.20
C MET A 252 -12.50 1.63 -11.86
N GLU A 253 -13.68 1.16 -11.47
CA GLU A 253 -14.33 0.03 -12.13
C GLU A 253 -14.55 0.27 -13.63
N SER A 254 -14.67 -0.83 -14.39
CA SER A 254 -14.92 -0.81 -15.83
C SER A 254 -16.16 0.06 -16.15
N PRO A 255 -16.09 0.96 -17.16
CA PRO A 255 -15.14 0.97 -18.29
C PRO A 255 -13.93 1.90 -18.17
N ILE A 256 -13.75 2.63 -17.05
CA ILE A 256 -12.71 3.67 -16.97
C ILE A 256 -11.31 3.06 -16.77
N GLY A 257 -11.14 2.17 -15.79
CA GLY A 257 -9.85 1.62 -15.43
C GLY A 257 -8.97 2.60 -14.64
N TRP A 258 -7.67 2.61 -14.92
CA TRP A 258 -6.69 3.42 -14.18
C TRP A 258 -6.82 4.92 -14.46
N CYS A 259 -6.81 5.70 -13.39
CA CYS A 259 -6.83 7.16 -13.39
C CYS A 259 -5.53 7.70 -12.80
N GLU A 260 -5.02 8.79 -13.36
CA GLU A 260 -3.84 9.50 -12.87
C GLU A 260 -4.16 10.94 -12.45
N TRP A 261 -3.43 11.43 -11.45
CA TRP A 261 -3.38 12.84 -11.09
C TRP A 261 -1.94 13.28 -10.91
N ARG A 262 -1.52 14.34 -11.59
CA ARG A 262 -0.18 14.91 -11.48
C ARG A 262 -0.21 16.18 -10.65
N TRP A 263 0.63 16.25 -9.62
CA TRP A 263 0.63 17.38 -8.67
C TRP A 263 1.71 18.43 -8.97
N GLN A 264 2.67 18.11 -9.83
CA GLN A 264 3.57 19.09 -10.44
C GLN A 264 3.24 19.19 -11.92
N LYS A 265 3.20 20.42 -12.44
CA LYS A 265 3.12 20.64 -13.89
C LYS A 265 4.47 20.30 -14.50
N PRO A 266 4.51 19.65 -15.67
CA PRO A 266 5.74 19.54 -16.44
C PRO A 266 6.29 20.96 -16.64
N THR A 267 7.60 21.12 -16.47
CA THR A 267 8.29 22.35 -16.86
C THR A 267 8.02 22.62 -18.35
N SER A 268 7.97 23.88 -18.79
CA SER A 268 7.62 24.24 -20.17
C SER A 268 8.49 23.53 -21.23
N SER A 269 9.72 23.20 -20.87
CA SER A 269 10.64 22.39 -21.70
C SER A 269 10.14 20.97 -21.95
N ASP A 270 9.50 20.36 -20.95
CA ASP A 270 9.02 18.98 -21.02
C ASP A 270 7.72 18.91 -21.83
N GLU A 271 6.84 19.92 -21.71
CA GLU A 271 5.65 20.03 -22.57
C GLU A 271 6.01 20.14 -24.05
N GLU A 272 7.05 20.92 -24.39
CA GLU A 272 7.55 21.03 -25.76
C GLU A 272 8.11 19.69 -26.26
N LEU A 273 8.92 19.01 -25.45
CA LEU A 273 9.50 17.71 -25.78
C LEU A 273 8.42 16.63 -26.01
N HIS A 274 7.40 16.59 -25.15
CA HIS A 274 6.28 15.66 -25.29
C HIS A 274 5.43 15.96 -26.52
N LYS A 275 5.19 17.24 -26.84
CA LYS A 275 4.54 17.63 -28.10
C LYS A 275 5.37 17.20 -29.30
N THR A 276 6.66 17.47 -29.32
CA THR A 276 7.55 17.06 -30.42
C THR A 276 7.55 15.54 -30.61
N LEU A 277 7.69 14.77 -29.52
CA LEU A 277 7.68 13.30 -29.59
C LEU A 277 6.32 12.73 -30.04
N ALA A 278 5.21 13.32 -29.60
CA ALA A 278 3.88 12.93 -30.06
C ALA A 278 3.71 13.20 -31.56
N THR A 279 4.22 14.33 -32.05
CA THR A 279 4.17 14.71 -33.47
C THR A 279 5.00 13.74 -34.31
N LEU A 280 6.24 13.45 -33.90
CA LEU A 280 7.11 12.49 -34.59
C LEU A 280 6.53 11.07 -34.62
N ARG A 281 5.87 10.64 -33.55
CA ARG A 281 5.18 9.34 -33.51
C ARG A 281 3.98 9.30 -34.46
N ALA A 282 3.23 10.39 -34.57
CA ALA A 282 2.10 10.49 -35.50
C ALA A 282 2.58 10.48 -36.97
N GLU A 283 3.67 11.18 -37.29
CA GLU A 283 4.29 11.18 -38.61
C GLU A 283 4.84 9.79 -38.98
N ALA A 284 5.51 9.12 -38.05
CA ALA A 284 6.02 7.75 -38.25
C ALA A 284 4.90 6.72 -38.44
N ALA A 285 3.72 6.95 -37.85
CA ALA A 285 2.53 6.12 -38.04
C ALA A 285 1.80 6.40 -39.36
N ALA A 286 1.85 7.64 -39.86
CA ALA A 286 1.25 8.02 -41.15
C ALA A 286 2.12 7.63 -42.37
N SER A 287 3.41 7.34 -42.15
CA SER A 287 4.35 6.90 -43.19
C SER A 287 4.41 5.37 -43.37
N LYS A 288 3.51 4.61 -42.73
CA LYS A 288 3.32 3.17 -42.91
C LYS A 288 1.99 2.90 -43.60
#